data_AF-A0AAJ2YM05-F1
#
_entry.id   AF-A0AAJ2YM05-F1
#
_cell.length_a   1.000
_cell.length_b   1.000
_cell.length_c   1.000
_cell.angle_alpha   90.00
_cell.angle_beta   90.00
_cell.angle_gamma   90.00
#
_symmetry.space_group_name_H-M   'P 1'
#
loop_
_entity.id
_entity.type
_entity.pdbx_description
1 polymer ?
#
loop_
_entity_poly.entity_id
_entity_poly.type
_entity_poly.pdbx_seq_one_letter_code
_entity_poly.pdbx_strand_id
1 'polypeptide(L)'
;MTLRPTASAVLPAGGAGSFGPLPAVPHEDGSPLQTVPAAAPHTAVSIACSREGLARVRSFTRDTLGDWSLQQCSDDAALVMTELAANAVTHAAARCPGEPDVRLGFRLEPAHLLLTVTDPDDRPPVRRPPGGDADLEEHGRGLRIVDALSEAWGWFPAVPAGKTVWARLSTRPPT
;
A
#
# COMPACT_ATOMS: atom_id res chain seq x y z
N MET A 1 -3.07 28.98 6.35
CA MET A 1 -2.43 28.88 5.02
C MET A 1 -0.94 28.66 5.25
N THR A 2 -0.51 27.40 5.32
CA THR A 2 0.91 27.01 5.26
C THR A 2 0.98 25.62 4.64
N LEU A 3 1.80 25.52 3.60
CA LEU A 3 1.95 24.40 2.66
C LEU A 3 2.43 23.11 3.35
N ARG A 4 1.97 21.95 2.87
CA ARG A 4 2.62 20.65 3.10
C ARG A 4 2.93 19.97 1.75
N PRO A 5 4.04 19.23 1.67
CA PRO A 5 4.91 19.22 0.49
C PRO A 5 4.52 18.18 -0.57
N THR A 6 4.74 18.57 -1.83
CA THR A 6 4.78 17.71 -3.01
C THR A 6 6.09 16.92 -3.01
N ALA A 7 6.08 15.67 -2.57
CA ALA A 7 7.23 14.78 -2.74
C ALA A 7 7.04 13.95 -4.01
N SER A 8 7.63 14.42 -5.12
CA SER A 8 7.80 13.63 -6.33
C SER A 8 9.06 12.78 -6.16
N ALA A 9 8.91 11.46 -6.03
CA ALA A 9 10.05 10.55 -5.98
C ALA A 9 10.60 10.34 -7.42
N VAL A 10 11.89 10.60 -7.61
CA VAL A 10 12.63 10.27 -8.84
C VAL A 10 13.19 8.86 -8.69
N LEU A 11 12.96 7.98 -9.67
CA LEU A 11 13.49 6.61 -9.72
C LEU A 11 14.80 6.54 -10.52
N PRO A 12 15.79 5.70 -10.13
CA PRO A 12 16.91 5.35 -10.98
C PRO A 12 16.52 4.24 -11.98
N ALA A 13 17.13 4.27 -13.16
CA ALA A 13 16.87 3.32 -14.23
C ALA A 13 17.61 1.98 -14.03
N GLY A 14 16.89 0.87 -14.20
CA GLY A 14 17.42 -0.39 -14.74
C GLY A 14 17.46 -1.60 -13.81
N GLY A 15 16.97 -2.74 -14.32
CA GLY A 15 17.41 -4.09 -13.92
C GLY A 15 16.33 -5.02 -13.38
N ALA A 16 16.12 -6.14 -14.06
CA ALA A 16 15.07 -7.13 -13.83
C ALA A 16 15.13 -7.87 -12.48
N GLY A 17 13.95 -8.25 -11.96
CA GLY A 17 13.79 -9.42 -11.10
C GLY A 17 14.33 -9.33 -9.67
N SER A 18 14.13 -8.20 -9.00
CA SER A 18 14.31 -8.06 -7.56
C SER A 18 13.48 -6.86 -7.10
N PHE A 19 12.92 -6.88 -5.89
CA PHE A 19 12.45 -5.64 -5.28
C PHE A 19 13.67 -4.73 -5.13
N GLY A 20 13.83 -3.77 -6.05
CA GLY A 20 14.71 -2.64 -5.80
C GLY A 20 14.29 -1.97 -4.49
N PRO A 21 15.24 -1.45 -3.70
CA PRO A 21 14.88 -0.73 -2.49
C PRO A 21 13.90 0.40 -2.86
N LEU A 22 12.86 0.61 -2.05
CA LEU A 22 12.08 1.84 -2.18
C LEU A 22 13.04 3.02 -2.03
N PRO A 23 12.82 4.13 -2.78
CA PRO A 23 13.64 5.31 -2.59
C PRO A 23 13.61 5.72 -1.12
N ALA A 24 14.79 5.84 -0.52
CA ALA A 24 14.93 6.34 0.83
C ALA A 24 14.34 7.75 0.91
N VAL A 25 13.49 8.00 1.90
CA VAL A 25 13.14 9.36 2.30
C VAL A 25 14.42 10.02 2.84
N PRO A 26 14.81 11.22 2.37
CA PRO A 26 16.02 11.85 2.87
C PRO A 26 15.83 12.20 4.35
N HIS A 27 16.68 11.63 5.20
CA HIS A 27 16.88 12.11 6.56
C HIS A 27 17.96 13.18 6.51
N GLU A 28 17.62 14.39 6.93
CA GLU A 28 18.58 15.46 7.21
C GLU A 28 19.32 15.08 8.50
N ASP A 29 20.44 14.37 8.39
CA ASP A 29 21.62 14.52 9.26
C ASP A 29 22.65 13.40 8.99
N GLY A 30 23.83 13.80 8.53
CA GLY A 30 24.91 12.91 8.07
C GLY A 30 25.65 12.16 9.17
N SER A 31 25.00 11.18 9.81
CA SER A 31 25.67 10.20 10.69
C SER A 31 26.05 8.91 9.96
N PRO A 32 27.19 8.28 10.30
CA PRO A 32 27.76 7.17 9.54
C PRO A 32 26.92 5.88 9.64
N LEU A 33 27.00 5.09 8.56
CA LEU A 33 26.32 3.83 8.29
C LEU A 33 26.34 2.88 9.51
N GLN A 34 25.22 2.81 10.23
CA GLN A 34 24.97 1.67 11.12
C GLN A 34 24.77 0.43 10.25
N THR A 35 25.48 -0.64 10.61
CA THR A 35 25.31 -2.00 10.05
C THR A 35 23.83 -2.34 9.98
N VAL A 36 23.28 -2.35 8.77
CA VAL A 36 21.86 -2.63 8.53
C VAL A 36 21.58 -4.07 8.96
N PRO A 37 20.63 -4.32 9.87
CA PRO A 37 20.27 -5.69 10.22
C PRO A 37 19.67 -6.40 9.00
N ALA A 38 19.78 -7.73 9.01
CA ALA A 38 19.27 -8.66 8.00
C ALA A 38 17.88 -8.26 7.46
N ALA A 39 17.65 -8.52 6.16
CA ALA A 39 16.47 -8.13 5.40
C ALA A 39 15.18 -8.14 6.25
N ALA A 40 14.59 -6.95 6.40
CA ALA A 40 13.30 -6.74 7.04
C ALA A 40 12.28 -7.84 6.67
N PRO A 41 11.51 -8.37 7.64
CA PRO A 41 10.42 -9.31 7.35
C PRO A 41 9.52 -8.75 6.26
N HIS A 42 9.30 -9.54 5.21
CA HIS A 42 8.43 -9.19 4.12
C HIS A 42 7.67 -10.44 3.66
N THR A 43 6.43 -10.23 3.24
CA THR A 43 5.62 -11.27 2.62
C THR A 43 4.73 -10.67 1.55
N ALA A 44 4.38 -11.45 0.55
CA ALA A 44 3.49 -11.04 -0.53
C ALA A 44 2.60 -12.21 -0.96
N VAL A 45 1.38 -11.90 -1.37
CA VAL A 45 0.40 -12.87 -1.85
C VAL A 45 -0.39 -12.28 -3.01
N SER A 46 -0.69 -13.10 -4.02
CA SER A 46 -1.63 -12.73 -5.09
C SER A 46 -3.02 -13.20 -4.72
N ILE A 47 -4.02 -12.34 -4.98
CA ILE A 47 -5.43 -12.69 -4.89
C ILE A 47 -6.09 -12.50 -6.25
N ALA A 48 -6.99 -13.40 -6.61
CA ALA A 48 -7.87 -13.21 -7.75
C ALA A 48 -8.78 -11.99 -7.54
N CYS A 49 -9.11 -11.27 -8.61
CA CYS A 49 -10.10 -10.19 -8.60
C CYS A 49 -11.54 -10.71 -8.45
N SER A 50 -11.83 -11.35 -7.31
CA SER A 50 -13.12 -11.95 -6.98
C SER A 50 -13.53 -11.64 -5.53
N ARG A 51 -14.81 -11.85 -5.20
CA ARG A 51 -15.29 -11.70 -3.81
C ARG A 51 -14.54 -12.62 -2.84
N GLU A 52 -14.22 -13.84 -3.28
CA GLU A 52 -13.46 -14.80 -2.48
C GLU A 52 -12.02 -14.34 -2.26
N GLY A 53 -11.39 -13.74 -3.28
CA GLY A 53 -10.07 -13.13 -3.15
C GLY A 53 -10.06 -12.00 -2.11
N LEU A 54 -11.03 -11.09 -2.19
CA LEU A 54 -11.19 -10.00 -1.22
C LEU A 54 -11.48 -10.51 0.20
N ALA A 55 -12.28 -11.56 0.35
CA ALA A 55 -12.58 -12.15 1.66
C ALA A 55 -11.32 -12.67 2.38
N ARG A 56 -10.29 -13.09 1.63
CA ARG A 56 -9.01 -13.58 2.19
C ARG A 56 -8.06 -12.47 2.64
N VAL A 57 -8.25 -11.22 2.19
CA VAL A 57 -7.35 -10.10 2.50
C VAL A 57 -7.24 -9.88 4.01
N ARG A 58 -8.39 -9.85 4.68
CA ARG A 58 -8.47 -9.54 6.12
C ARG A 58 -7.82 -10.62 6.97
N SER A 59 -8.08 -11.90 6.69
CA SER A 59 -7.47 -13.00 7.43
C SER A 59 -5.97 -13.05 7.19
N PHE A 60 -5.53 -12.99 5.92
CA PHE A 60 -4.10 -13.00 5.57
C PHE A 60 -3.31 -11.88 6.25
N THR A 61 -3.89 -10.67 6.29
CA THR A 61 -3.28 -9.53 6.99
C THR A 61 -3.13 -9.80 8.48
N ARG A 62 -4.16 -10.36 9.13
CA ARG A 62 -4.13 -10.67 10.57
C ARG A 62 -3.14 -11.77 10.89
N ASP A 63 -3.10 -12.82 10.07
CA ASP A 63 -2.20 -13.96 10.26
C ASP A 63 -0.74 -13.49 10.12
N THR A 64 -0.44 -12.73 9.05
CA THR A 64 0.89 -12.13 8.82
C THR A 64 1.34 -11.27 10.01
N LEU A 65 0.47 -10.41 10.52
CA LEU A 65 0.80 -9.53 11.65
C LEU A 65 0.83 -10.28 12.98
N GLY A 66 0.10 -11.39 13.10
CA GLY A 66 0.20 -12.33 14.21
C GLY A 66 1.59 -12.92 14.29
N ASP A 67 2.09 -13.43 13.16
CA ASP A 67 3.42 -14.02 13.02
C ASP A 67 4.54 -13.01 13.30
N TRP A 68 4.32 -11.74 12.98
CA TRP A 68 5.29 -10.66 13.21
C TRP A 68 5.18 -10.00 14.59
N SER A 69 4.28 -10.47 15.46
CA SER A 69 4.02 -9.87 16.77
C SER A 69 3.60 -8.38 16.70
N LEU A 70 2.75 -8.04 15.72
CA LEU A 70 2.22 -6.69 15.44
C LEU A 70 0.69 -6.58 15.63
N GLN A 71 0.16 -7.23 16.65
CA GLN A 71 -1.26 -7.30 16.97
C GLN A 71 -1.85 -5.92 17.24
N GLN A 72 -1.06 -4.99 17.77
CA GLN A 72 -1.46 -3.63 18.11
C GLN A 72 -1.92 -2.78 16.91
N CYS A 73 -1.41 -3.05 15.69
CA CYS A 73 -1.83 -2.35 14.48
C CYS A 73 -2.60 -3.26 13.50
N SER A 74 -2.98 -4.47 13.95
CA SER A 74 -3.59 -5.49 13.10
C SER A 74 -4.96 -5.08 12.55
N ASP A 75 -5.78 -4.41 13.35
CA ASP A 75 -7.11 -3.94 12.94
C ASP A 75 -7.00 -2.85 11.87
N ASP A 76 -6.19 -1.82 12.13
CA ASP A 76 -5.97 -0.71 11.21
C ASP A 76 -5.33 -1.19 9.91
N ALA A 77 -4.31 -2.06 9.99
CA ALA A 77 -3.66 -2.63 8.81
C ALA A 77 -4.61 -3.48 7.97
N ALA A 78 -5.46 -4.30 8.61
CA ALA A 78 -6.44 -5.12 7.91
C ALA A 78 -7.49 -4.27 7.20
N LEU A 79 -7.92 -3.17 7.83
CA LEU A 79 -8.85 -2.23 7.23
C LEU A 79 -8.21 -1.49 6.05
N VAL A 80 -7.02 -0.91 6.23
CA VAL A 80 -6.26 -0.25 5.15
C VAL A 80 -6.02 -1.20 3.97
N MET A 81 -5.55 -2.42 4.23
CA MET A 81 -5.27 -3.39 3.17
C MET A 81 -6.55 -3.79 2.41
N THR A 82 -7.67 -3.91 3.12
CA THR A 82 -8.97 -4.23 2.50
C THR A 82 -9.45 -3.10 1.59
N GLU A 83 -9.33 -1.85 2.01
CA GLU A 83 -9.71 -0.69 1.19
C GLU A 83 -8.82 -0.55 -0.06
N LEU A 84 -7.51 -0.77 0.10
CA LEU A 84 -6.57 -0.76 -1.04
C LEU A 84 -6.87 -1.90 -2.02
N ALA A 85 -7.10 -3.12 -1.51
CA ALA A 85 -7.42 -4.28 -2.33
C ALA A 85 -8.78 -4.13 -3.04
N ALA A 86 -9.80 -3.61 -2.35
CA ALA A 86 -11.12 -3.36 -2.94
C ALA A 86 -11.04 -2.36 -4.10
N ASN A 87 -10.29 -1.27 -3.93
CA ASN A 87 -10.02 -0.32 -5.01
C ASN A 87 -9.29 -0.98 -6.19
N ALA A 88 -8.24 -1.74 -5.92
CA ALA A 88 -7.47 -2.45 -6.94
C ALA A 88 -8.34 -3.44 -7.74
N VAL A 89 -9.09 -4.30 -7.05
CA VAL A 89 -9.97 -5.31 -7.68
C VAL A 89 -11.07 -4.65 -8.50
N THR A 90 -11.70 -3.59 -7.99
CA THR A 90 -12.75 -2.84 -8.70
C THR A 90 -12.23 -2.24 -10.01
N HIS A 91 -11.02 -1.67 -9.99
CA HIS A 91 -10.42 -1.07 -11.18
C HIS A 91 -9.86 -2.10 -12.16
N ALA A 92 -9.21 -3.15 -11.66
CA ALA A 92 -8.70 -4.24 -12.49
C ALA A 92 -9.85 -4.96 -13.22
N ALA A 93 -10.90 -5.36 -12.52
CA ALA A 93 -12.05 -6.05 -13.11
C ALA A 93 -12.79 -5.21 -14.16
N ALA A 94 -12.86 -3.89 -13.97
CA ALA A 94 -13.54 -3.00 -14.91
C ALA A 94 -12.74 -2.71 -16.19
N ARG A 95 -11.42 -2.95 -16.20
CA ARG A 95 -10.51 -2.35 -17.19
C ARG A 95 -9.51 -3.32 -17.81
N CYS A 96 -9.31 -4.48 -17.21
CA CYS A 96 -8.40 -5.51 -17.70
C CYS A 96 -9.22 -6.74 -18.13
N PRO A 97 -9.13 -7.18 -19.39
CA PRO A 97 -9.79 -8.41 -19.83
C PRO A 97 -9.25 -9.65 -19.09
N GLY A 98 -10.13 -10.60 -18.77
CA GLY A 98 -9.77 -11.88 -18.15
C GLY A 98 -10.01 -11.92 -16.64
N GLU A 99 -9.25 -12.78 -15.94
CA GLU A 99 -9.24 -12.92 -14.49
C GLU A 99 -7.93 -12.32 -13.94
N PRO A 100 -7.85 -10.98 -13.78
CA PRO A 100 -6.64 -10.36 -13.27
C PRO A 100 -6.41 -10.73 -11.80
N ASP A 101 -5.13 -10.78 -11.41
CA ASP A 101 -4.71 -10.90 -10.02
C ASP A 101 -4.24 -9.55 -9.48
N VAL A 102 -4.42 -9.36 -8.18
CA VAL A 102 -3.88 -8.24 -7.40
C VAL A 102 -2.86 -8.79 -6.42
N ARG A 103 -1.68 -8.18 -6.35
CA ARG A 103 -0.62 -8.58 -5.41
C ARG A 103 -0.63 -7.69 -4.18
N LEU A 104 -0.81 -8.32 -3.02
CA LEU A 104 -0.66 -7.72 -1.71
C LEU A 104 0.77 -7.90 -1.23
N GLY A 105 1.33 -6.91 -0.55
CA GLY A 105 2.67 -6.95 0.03
C GLY A 105 2.73 -6.29 1.39
N PHE A 106 3.55 -6.85 2.25
CA PHE A 106 3.78 -6.42 3.62
C PHE A 106 5.28 -6.33 3.82
N ARG A 107 5.75 -5.26 4.45
CA ARG A 107 7.15 -5.11 4.86
C ARG A 107 7.22 -4.45 6.22
N LEU A 108 7.95 -5.08 7.15
CA LEU A 108 8.20 -4.54 8.47
C LEU A 108 9.48 -3.69 8.48
N GLU A 109 9.33 -2.40 8.74
CA GLU A 109 10.41 -1.46 8.98
C GLU A 109 10.55 -1.19 10.49
N PRO A 110 11.67 -0.64 10.99
CA PRO A 110 11.94 -0.54 12.43
C PRO A 110 10.83 0.06 13.29
N ALA A 111 10.02 0.98 12.75
CA ALA A 111 8.88 1.58 13.44
C ALA A 111 7.60 1.66 12.58
N HIS A 112 7.61 1.02 11.41
CA HIS A 112 6.52 1.16 10.45
C HIS A 112 6.19 -0.16 9.77
N LEU A 113 4.92 -0.31 9.43
CA LEU A 113 4.42 -1.37 8.56
C LEU A 113 4.11 -0.74 7.21
N LEU A 114 4.77 -1.20 6.16
CA LEU A 114 4.41 -0.84 4.80
C LEU A 114 3.47 -1.90 4.21
N LEU A 115 2.32 -1.44 3.76
CA LEU A 115 1.34 -2.21 3.00
C LEU A 115 1.39 -1.76 1.55
N THR A 116 1.38 -2.72 0.62
CA THR A 116 1.38 -2.44 -0.82
C THR A 116 0.32 -3.27 -1.53
N VAL A 117 -0.37 -2.67 -2.50
CA VAL A 117 -1.29 -3.36 -3.40
C VAL A 117 -0.89 -3.01 -4.82
N THR A 118 -0.57 -4.04 -5.61
CA THR A 118 -0.20 -3.90 -7.03
C THR A 118 -1.29 -4.48 -7.91
N ASP A 119 -1.79 -3.68 -8.84
CA ASP A 119 -2.84 -4.05 -9.78
C ASP A 119 -2.41 -3.74 -11.23
N PRO A 120 -2.98 -4.41 -12.24
CA PRO A 120 -2.57 -4.25 -13.63
C PRO A 120 -3.07 -2.94 -14.30
N ASP A 121 -3.86 -2.09 -13.63
CA ASP A 121 -4.34 -0.82 -14.22
C ASP A 121 -3.33 0.30 -13.99
N ASP A 122 -2.73 0.80 -15.07
CA ASP A 122 -1.72 1.87 -15.08
C ASP A 122 -2.24 3.24 -14.60
N ARG A 123 -3.55 3.40 -14.42
CA ARG A 123 -4.15 4.69 -14.04
C ARG A 123 -3.89 5.04 -12.58
N PRO A 124 -3.62 6.32 -12.27
CA PRO A 124 -3.45 6.77 -10.89
C PRO A 124 -4.71 6.52 -10.04
N PRO A 125 -4.56 6.24 -8.73
CA PRO A 125 -5.70 6.20 -7.81
C PRO A 125 -6.35 7.59 -7.76
N VAL A 126 -7.64 7.67 -8.06
CA VAL A 126 -8.37 8.94 -8.12
C VAL A 126 -8.95 9.27 -6.74
N ARG A 127 -8.42 10.29 -6.07
CA ARG A 127 -9.12 10.94 -4.95
C ARG A 127 -10.26 11.79 -5.51
N ARG A 128 -11.51 11.48 -5.16
CA ARG A 128 -12.65 12.35 -5.51
C ARG A 128 -12.91 13.35 -4.36
N PRO A 129 -12.93 14.67 -4.63
CA PRO A 129 -13.25 15.67 -3.61
C PRO A 129 -14.72 15.53 -3.13
N PRO A 130 -15.04 15.94 -1.90
CA PRO A 130 -16.42 15.98 -1.42
C PRO A 130 -17.22 16.99 -2.23
N GLY A 131 -18.35 16.57 -2.82
CA GLY A 131 -19.30 17.45 -3.53
C GLY A 131 -19.44 17.25 -5.04
N GLY A 132 -18.83 16.23 -5.64
CA GLY A 132 -19.14 15.81 -7.01
C GLY A 132 -20.30 14.81 -7.02
N ASP A 133 -21.27 15.03 -7.92
CA ASP A 133 -22.61 14.43 -7.98
C ASP A 133 -22.78 12.98 -7.47
N ALA A 134 -23.89 12.83 -6.75
CA ALA A 134 -24.32 11.68 -5.98
C ALA A 134 -24.73 10.49 -6.87
N ASP A 135 -23.75 9.69 -7.30
CA ASP A 135 -24.04 8.33 -7.81
C ASP A 135 -23.03 7.24 -7.40
N LEU A 136 -22.00 7.54 -6.59
CA LEU A 136 -21.07 6.52 -6.08
C LEU A 136 -20.51 6.89 -4.69
N GLU A 137 -21.35 6.90 -3.66
CA GLU A 137 -20.95 7.23 -2.28
C GLU A 137 -19.93 6.24 -1.67
N GLU A 138 -19.72 5.06 -2.28
CA GLU A 138 -18.76 4.05 -1.83
C GLU A 138 -17.32 4.31 -2.31
N HIS A 139 -17.13 4.78 -3.55
CA HIS A 139 -15.81 4.85 -4.20
C HIS A 139 -14.89 5.94 -3.62
N GLY A 140 -15.43 6.82 -2.78
CA GLY A 140 -14.67 7.90 -2.12
C GLY A 140 -14.33 7.64 -0.65
N ARG A 141 -14.87 6.59 -0.02
CA ARG A 141 -14.65 6.30 1.41
C ARG A 141 -13.34 5.55 1.64
N GLY A 142 -12.97 4.61 0.78
CA GLY A 142 -11.80 3.77 0.99
C GLY A 142 -10.49 4.55 1.11
N LEU A 143 -10.22 5.48 0.18
CA LEU A 143 -9.02 6.31 0.29
C LEU A 143 -9.05 7.30 1.47
N ARG A 144 -10.23 7.65 2.01
CA ARG A 144 -10.33 8.47 3.24
C ARG A 144 -9.94 7.66 4.47
N ILE A 145 -10.32 6.38 4.53
CA ILE A 145 -9.90 5.46 5.59
C ILE A 145 -8.39 5.27 5.54
N VAL A 146 -7.84 5.03 4.34
CA VAL A 146 -6.38 4.95 4.14
C VAL A 146 -5.69 6.23 4.60
N ASP A 147 -6.24 7.40 4.25
CA ASP A 147 -5.70 8.71 4.66
C ASP A 147 -5.74 8.93 6.18
N ALA A 148 -6.81 8.48 6.84
CA ALA A 148 -6.99 8.66 8.28
C ALA A 148 -6.10 7.74 9.13
N LEU A 149 -5.82 6.52 8.64
CA LEU A 149 -5.10 5.49 9.39
C LEU A 149 -3.61 5.38 9.05
N SER A 150 -3.17 5.96 7.94
CA SER A 150 -1.78 5.88 7.49
C SER A 150 -1.01 7.15 7.86
N GLU A 151 0.23 7.01 8.29
CA GLU A 151 1.14 8.17 8.44
C GLU A 151 1.46 8.82 7.09
N ALA A 152 1.55 7.98 6.06
CA ALA A 152 1.77 8.39 4.68
C ALA A 152 1.23 7.30 3.75
N TRP A 153 0.80 7.70 2.56
CA TRP A 153 0.44 6.78 1.50
C TRP A 153 0.66 7.45 0.15
N GLY A 154 0.77 6.64 -0.89
CA GLY A 154 1.00 7.13 -2.25
C GLY A 154 0.87 6.01 -3.27
N TRP A 155 1.38 6.26 -4.46
CA TRP A 155 1.42 5.26 -5.52
C TRP A 155 2.61 5.49 -6.45
N PHE A 156 3.00 4.46 -7.18
CA PHE A 156 3.99 4.53 -8.25
C PHE A 156 3.64 3.54 -9.37
N PRO A 157 4.05 3.77 -10.62
CA PRO A 157 3.89 2.81 -11.71
C PRO A 157 4.63 1.50 -11.42
N ALA A 158 4.00 0.37 -11.70
CA ALA A 158 4.63 -0.94 -11.64
C ALA A 158 5.28 -1.30 -12.98
N VAL A 159 6.35 -2.08 -12.95
CA VAL A 159 7.07 -2.56 -14.14
C VAL A 159 6.76 -4.04 -14.35
N PRO A 160 6.42 -4.51 -15.57
CA PRO A 160 6.38 -3.76 -16.84
C PRO A 160 5.11 -2.92 -17.07
N ALA A 161 4.04 -3.15 -16.29
CA ALA A 161 2.80 -2.40 -16.33
C ALA A 161 2.06 -2.54 -15.00
N GLY A 162 1.10 -1.66 -14.76
CA GLY A 162 0.25 -1.56 -13.59
C GLY A 162 0.64 -0.41 -12.67
N LYS A 163 0.08 -0.43 -11.47
CA LYS A 163 0.46 0.48 -10.39
C LYS A 163 0.63 -0.27 -9.09
N THR A 164 1.44 0.30 -8.21
CA THR A 164 1.47 -0.06 -6.80
C THR A 164 0.97 1.11 -5.98
N VAL A 165 -0.10 0.90 -5.22
CA VAL A 165 -0.56 1.81 -4.17
C VAL A 165 0.04 1.32 -2.85
N TRP A 166 0.54 2.23 -2.03
CA TRP A 166 1.19 1.89 -0.77
C TRP A 166 0.70 2.75 0.39
N ALA A 167 0.70 2.20 1.59
CA ALA A 167 0.36 2.87 2.84
C ALA A 167 1.34 2.48 3.95
N ARG A 168 1.75 3.45 4.77
CA ARG A 168 2.70 3.28 5.86
C ARG A 168 2.00 3.55 7.20
N LEU A 169 1.95 2.55 8.06
CA LEU A 169 1.33 2.61 9.39
C LEU A 169 2.40 2.61 10.47
N SER A 170 2.15 3.29 11.58
CA SER A 170 2.97 3.17 12.79
C SER A 170 2.83 1.76 13.37
N THR A 171 3.93 1.13 13.76
CA THR A 171 3.90 -0.09 14.58
C THR A 171 3.96 0.22 16.09
N ARG A 172 4.12 1.49 16.45
CA ARG A 172 4.08 1.95 17.83
C ARG A 172 2.63 2.04 18.30
N PRO A 173 2.35 1.70 19.56
CA PRO A 173 1.03 1.94 20.15
C PRO A 173 0.65 3.42 20.04
N PRO A 174 -0.64 3.74 19.81
CA PRO A 174 -1.11 5.11 19.94
C PRO A 174 -0.88 5.59 21.39
N THR A 175 -0.18 6.71 21.55
CA THR A 175 0.06 7.40 22.83
C THR A 175 -1.18 8.13 23.33
#